data_AF-A0A924KNZ8-F1
#
_entry.id   AF-A0A924KNZ8-F1
#
_cell.length_a   1.000
_cell.length_b   1.000
_cell.length_c   1.000
_cell.angle_alpha   90.00
_cell.angle_beta   90.00
_cell.angle_gamma   90.00
#
_symmetry.space_group_name_H-M   'P 1'
#
loop_
_entity.id
_entity.type
_entity.pdbx_description
1 polymer ?
#
loop_
_entity_poly.entity_id
_entity_poly.type
_entity_poly.pdbx_seq_one_letter_code
_entity_poly.pdbx_strand_id
1 'polypeptide(L)' 'QQAVQSLGHVAEGVYSARTVLQRARSLDISMPITEGVVALLDGQLRPEEAVAALMGRGPTSEGFK' A
#
# COMPACT_ATOMS: atom_id res chain seq x y z
N GLN A 1 -8.94 -9.96 9.95
CA GLN A 1 -8.37 -9.40 11.20
C GLN A 1 -7.16 -10.19 11.77
N GLN A 2 -6.62 -11.20 11.09
CA GLN A 2 -5.58 -12.08 11.66
C GLN A 2 -4.12 -11.70 11.37
N ALA A 3 -3.84 -10.70 10.54
CA ALA A 3 -2.45 -10.30 10.21
C ALA A 3 -1.77 -9.42 11.27
N VAL A 4 -2.55 -8.81 12.18
CA VAL A 4 -2.02 -7.83 13.16
C VAL A 4 -1.58 -8.49 14.46
N GLN A 5 -2.01 -9.73 14.74
CA GLN A 5 -1.76 -10.40 16.02
C GLN A 5 -0.56 -11.36 16.00
N SER A 6 -0.02 -11.71 14.84
CA SER A 6 1.13 -12.63 14.73
C SER A 6 2.50 -11.94 14.73
N LEU A 7 2.55 -10.61 14.60
CA LEU A 7 3.75 -9.83 14.84
C LEU A 7 3.70 -9.32 16.29
N GLY A 8 4.47 -9.94 17.18
CA GLY A 8 4.70 -9.48 18.56
C GLY A 8 5.44 -8.14 18.68
N HIS A 9 5.36 -7.30 17.66
CA HIS A 9 5.80 -5.91 17.62
C HIS A 9 4.67 -5.13 16.97
N VAL A 10 4.28 -3.99 17.58
CA VAL A 10 3.21 -3.11 17.11
C VAL A 10 3.24 -3.01 15.58
N ALA A 11 2.13 -3.30 14.90
CA ALA A 11 2.03 -3.15 13.46
C ALA A 11 2.00 -1.65 13.07
N GLU A 12 3.10 -0.94 13.30
CA GLU A 12 3.28 0.50 13.07
C GLU A 12 2.97 0.89 11.61
N GLY A 13 3.18 -0.04 10.68
CA GLY A 13 2.88 0.12 9.26
C GLY A 13 1.38 0.31 8.96
N VAL A 14 0.47 -0.20 9.79
CA VAL A 14 -0.99 -0.12 9.55
C VAL A 14 -1.49 1.31 9.69
N TYR A 15 -1.00 2.04 10.68
CA TYR A 15 -1.33 3.46 10.88
C TYR A 15 -0.53 4.34 9.91
N SER A 16 0.76 4.05 9.75
CA SER A 16 1.65 4.84 8.90
C SER A 16 1.23 4.82 7.42
N ALA A 17 0.73 3.69 6.90
CA ALA A 17 0.32 3.58 5.50
C ALA A 17 -0.79 4.57 5.12
N ARG A 18 -1.80 4.76 5.99
CA ARG A 18 -2.89 5.72 5.73
C ARG A 18 -2.39 7.16 5.74
N THR A 19 -1.54 7.52 6.72
CA THR A 19 -0.95 8.86 6.82
C THR A 19 -0.04 9.19 5.64
N VAL A 20 0.79 8.23 5.22
CA VAL A 20 1.65 8.37 4.04
C VAL A 20 0.81 8.58 2.79
N LEU A 21 -0.24 7.78 2.59
CA LEU A 21 -1.13 7.91 1.44
C LEU A 21 -1.84 9.27 1.42
N GLN A 22 -2.33 9.73 2.56
CA GLN A 22 -2.97 11.05 2.67
C GLN A 22 -1.99 12.18 2.30
N ARG A 23 -0.76 12.12 2.81
CA ARG A 23 0.28 13.11 2.48
C ARG A 23 0.64 13.07 0.99
N ALA A 24 0.81 11.87 0.42
CA ALA A 24 1.12 11.72 -1.00
C ALA A 24 0.02 12.33 -1.89
N ARG A 25 -1.26 12.09 -1.57
CA ARG A 25 -2.40 12.71 -2.26
C ARG A 25 -2.39 14.23 -2.18
N SER A 26 -2.07 14.81 -1.02
CA SER A 26 -1.96 16.27 -0.88
C SER A 26 -0.83 16.90 -1.70
N LEU A 27 0.15 16.09 -2.13
CA LEU A 27 1.29 16.51 -2.92
C LEU A 27 1.21 16.04 -4.39
N ASP A 28 0.08 15.43 -4.79
CA ASP A 28 -0.13 14.83 -6.11
C ASP A 28 0.94 13.77 -6.48
N ILE A 29 1.44 13.04 -5.48
CA ILE A 29 2.42 11.96 -5.65
C ILE A 29 1.68 10.63 -5.74
N SER A 30 1.89 9.90 -6.85
CA SER A 30 1.35 8.55 -7.02
C SER A 30 2.12 7.54 -6.16
N MET A 31 1.39 6.77 -5.33
CA MET A 31 1.96 5.77 -4.42
C MET A 31 1.23 4.42 -4.56
N PRO A 32 1.31 3.76 -5.73
CA PRO A 32 0.45 2.61 -6.06
C PRO A 32 0.62 1.42 -5.11
N ILE A 33 1.84 1.22 -4.56
CA ILE A 33 2.09 0.18 -3.56
C ILE A 33 1.39 0.52 -2.24
N THR A 34 1.52 1.75 -1.76
CA THR A 34 0.87 2.21 -0.52
C THR A 34 -0.64 2.19 -0.65
N GLU A 35 -1.19 2.57 -1.81
CA GLU A 35 -2.61 2.46 -2.13
C GLU A 35 -3.11 1.02 -2.00
N GLY A 36 -2.40 0.07 -2.62
CA GLY A 36 -2.71 -1.36 -2.52
C GLY A 36 -2.67 -1.87 -1.08
N VAL A 37 -1.64 -1.48 -0.30
CA VAL A 37 -1.52 -1.85 1.12
C VAL A 37 -2.68 -1.30 1.95
N VAL A 38 -3.05 -0.02 1.78
CA VAL A 38 -4.19 0.58 2.49
C VAL A 38 -5.49 -0.13 2.12
N ALA A 39 -5.73 -0.44 0.84
CA ALA A 39 -6.92 -1.15 0.40
C ALA A 39 -7.01 -2.58 0.99
N LEU A 40 -5.88 -3.29 1.14
CA LEU A 40 -5.83 -4.58 1.84
C LEU A 40 -6.17 -4.45 3.32
N LEU A 41 -5.63 -3.44 3.99
CA LEU A 41 -5.88 -3.18 5.41
C LEU A 41 -7.33 -2.74 5.68
N ASP A 42 -7.94 -2.02 4.74
CA ASP A 42 -9.34 -1.60 4.75
C ASP A 42 -10.30 -2.71 4.27
N GLY A 43 -9.77 -3.88 3.88
CA GLY A 43 -10.56 -5.03 3.40
C GLY A 43 -11.25 -4.79 2.06
N GLN A 44 -10.81 -3.79 1.29
CA GLN A 44 -11.36 -3.45 -0.03
C GLN A 44 -10.77 -4.30 -1.15
N LEU A 45 -9.58 -4.86 -0.94
CA LEU A 45 -8.93 -5.79 -1.85
C LEU A 45 -8.52 -7.07 -1.12
N ARG A 46 -8.46 -8.17 -1.89
CA ARG A 46 -7.77 -9.40 -1.49
C ARG A 46 -6.28 -9.31 -1.89
N PRO A 47 -5.37 -9.99 -1.17
CA PRO A 47 -3.93 -9.96 -1.47
C PRO A 47 -3.60 -10.22 -2.94
N GLU A 48 -4.24 -11.22 -3.54
CA GLU A 48 -4.06 -11.58 -4.94
C GLU A 48 -4.50 -10.47 -5.92
N GLU A 49 -5.54 -9.71 -5.58
CA GLU A 49 -6.05 -8.60 -6.39
C GLU A 49 -5.11 -7.41 -6.32
N ALA A 50 -4.57 -7.11 -5.14
CA ALA A 50 -3.58 -6.05 -4.97
C ALA A 50 -2.30 -6.36 -5.76
N VAL A 51 -1.82 -7.61 -5.73
CA VAL A 51 -0.66 -8.03 -6.52
C VAL A 51 -0.96 -7.95 -8.02
N ALA A 52 -2.11 -8.47 -8.47
CA ALA A 52 -2.50 -8.41 -9.87
C ALA A 52 -2.59 -6.95 -10.38
N ALA A 53 -3.18 -6.05 -9.59
CA ALA A 53 -3.26 -4.64 -9.91
C ALA A 53 -1.87 -3.98 -10.02
N LEU A 54 -0.94 -4.32 -9.12
CA LEU A 54 0.42 -3.78 -9.14
C LEU A 54 1.24 -4.29 -10.33
N MET A 55 1.08 -5.56 -10.69
CA MET A 55 1.79 -6.19 -11.81
C MET A 55 1.18 -5.83 -13.17
N GLY A 56 -0.10 -5.51 -13.22
CA GLY A 56 -0.80 -5.06 -14.44
C GLY A 56 -0.55 -3.60 -14.82
N ARG A 57 0.25 -2.86 -14.02
CA ARG A 57 0.59 -1.47 -14.34
C ARG A 57 1.45 -1.39 -15.59
N GLY A 58 1.28 -0.30 -16.33
CA GLY A 58 2.18 0.03 -17.44
C GLY A 58 3.63 0.19 -16.96
N PRO A 59 4.61 -0.10 -17.83
CA PRO A 59 6.01 0.10 -17.50
C PRO A 59 6.28 1.56 -17.16
N THR A 60 7.13 1.79 -16.15
CA THR A 60 7.61 3.12 -15.78
C THR A 60 9.11 3.18 -16.00
N SER A 61 9.66 4.39 -16.19
CA SER A 61 11.11 4.57 -16.12
C SER A 61 11.62 4.08 -14.77
N GLU A 62 12.73 3.36 -14.78
CA GLU A 62 13.46 3.03 -13.55
C GLU A 62 14.01 4.34 -12.96
N GLY A 63 13.96 4.46 -11.62
CA GLY A 63 14.36 5.69 -10.92
C GLY A 63 15.77 6.15 -11.30
N PHE A 64 15.99 7.46 -11.25
CA PHE A 64 17.21 8.19 -11.63
C PHE A 64 18.47 7.32 -11.75
N LYS A 65 19.02 7.24 -12.96
CA LYS A 65 20.42 6.85 -13.16
C LYS A 65 21.37 7.87 -12.56
#